data_AF-A0A822CC21-F1
#
_entry.id   AF-A0A822CC21-F1
#
_cell.length_a   1.000
_cell.length_b   1.000
_cell.length_c   1.000
_cell.angle_alpha   90.00
_cell.angle_beta   90.00
_cell.angle_gamma   90.00
#
_symmetry.space_group_name_H-M   'P 1'
#
loop_
_entity.id
_entity.type
_entity.pdbx_description
1 polymer ?
#
loop_
_entity_poly.entity_id
_entity_poly.type
_entity_poly.pdbx_seq_one_letter_code
_entity_poly.pdbx_strand_id
1 'polypeptide(L)'
;MRSLPIVQNATLSAATISTEIFAVIAPIRPDWNSSNTRLVTFPEGLTNTMMGLFDNRTPNDESQALVIKIFGAQTELFMNRQIEIEAMVTLAEHGVIAQRCLIQFNNGIIYEYVPGIPCLPSDLIKEHIAPLVAAKMGHMHSIPMEQNKQPFIVTLLQ
;
A
#
# COMPACT_ATOMS: atom_id res chain seq x y z
N MET A 1 4.55 4.08 19.35
CA MET A 1 4.21 5.49 19.03
C MET A 1 3.51 5.44 17.68
N ARG A 2 2.27 5.93 17.59
CA ARG A 2 1.45 5.84 16.36
C ARG A 2 2.09 6.67 15.25
N SER A 3 2.60 6.01 14.21
CA SER A 3 3.28 6.68 13.09
C SER A 3 2.25 6.98 12.02
N LEU A 4 1.61 8.14 12.15
CA LEU A 4 0.68 8.63 11.13
C LEU A 4 1.43 8.99 9.85
N PRO A 5 0.82 8.79 8.67
CA PRO A 5 1.41 9.20 7.41
C PRO A 5 1.51 10.73 7.33
N ILE A 6 2.52 11.22 6.63
CA ILE A 6 2.64 12.62 6.26
C ILE A 6 1.52 12.95 5.27
N VAL A 7 0.72 13.97 5.55
CA VAL A 7 -0.34 14.41 4.64
C VAL A 7 0.21 15.46 3.68
N GLN A 8 0.06 15.23 2.38
CA GLN A 8 0.44 16.14 1.31
C GLN A 8 -0.75 16.55 0.46
N ASN A 9 -0.87 17.84 0.18
CA ASN A 9 -1.86 18.34 -0.76
C ASN A 9 -1.33 18.22 -2.20
N ALA A 10 -1.36 17.01 -2.73
CA ALA A 10 -0.96 16.68 -4.09
C ALA A 10 -1.96 15.71 -4.72
N THR A 11 -2.14 15.81 -6.04
CA THR A 11 -2.97 14.89 -6.81
C THR A 11 -2.11 14.35 -7.94
N LEU A 12 -1.91 13.04 -7.98
CA LEU A 12 -1.06 12.39 -8.97
C LEU A 12 -1.91 11.66 -10.02
N SER A 13 -1.48 11.69 -11.28
CA SER A 13 -2.10 10.89 -12.34
C SER A 13 -1.07 9.94 -12.93
N ALA A 14 -1.52 8.84 -13.53
CA ALA A 14 -0.60 7.93 -14.24
C ALA A 14 0.21 8.63 -15.35
N ALA A 15 -0.30 9.75 -15.90
CA ALA A 15 0.38 10.53 -16.92
C ALA A 15 1.49 11.45 -16.37
N THR A 16 1.35 11.94 -15.12
CA THR A 16 2.24 12.94 -14.52
C THR A 16 3.12 12.38 -13.40
N ILE A 17 2.87 11.14 -12.96
CA ILE A 17 3.55 10.53 -11.82
C ILE A 17 5.07 10.46 -11.97
N SER A 18 5.60 10.29 -13.18
CA SER A 18 7.04 10.16 -13.43
C SER A 18 7.84 11.41 -13.10
N THR A 19 7.19 12.57 -12.98
CA THR A 19 7.83 13.86 -12.66
C THR A 19 7.37 14.40 -11.31
N GLU A 20 6.06 14.36 -11.03
CA GLU A 20 5.48 14.98 -9.84
C GLU A 20 5.74 14.21 -8.55
N ILE A 21 6.03 12.89 -8.64
CA ILE A 21 6.24 12.05 -7.46
C ILE A 21 7.37 12.54 -6.56
N PHE A 22 8.43 13.12 -7.13
CA PHE A 22 9.63 13.52 -6.38
C PHE A 22 9.34 14.66 -5.39
N ALA A 23 8.42 15.58 -5.74
CA ALA A 23 7.95 16.59 -4.80
C ALA A 23 7.19 15.96 -3.62
N VAL A 24 6.38 14.93 -3.90
CA VAL A 24 5.60 14.22 -2.89
C VAL A 24 6.50 13.40 -1.96
N ILE A 25 7.54 12.72 -2.47
CA ILE A 25 8.42 11.89 -1.63
C ILE A 25 9.57 12.66 -0.98
N ALA A 26 9.79 13.93 -1.32
CA ALA A 26 10.91 14.72 -0.79
C ALA A 26 11.08 14.67 0.75
N PRO A 27 10.01 14.66 1.57
CA PRO A 27 10.16 14.55 3.03
C PRO A 27 10.74 13.22 3.52
N ILE A 28 10.61 12.14 2.74
CA ILE A 28 11.07 10.78 3.11
C ILE A 28 12.26 10.31 2.27
N ARG A 29 12.48 10.91 1.09
CA ARG A 29 13.51 10.58 0.11
C ARG A 29 13.97 11.85 -0.64
N PRO A 30 14.67 12.78 0.03
CA PRO A 30 15.05 14.07 -0.58
C PRO A 30 16.02 13.94 -1.76
N ASP A 31 16.85 12.89 -1.78
CA ASP A 31 17.87 12.70 -2.82
C ASP A 31 17.37 11.94 -4.06
N TRP A 32 16.10 11.51 -4.08
CA TRP A 32 15.54 10.71 -5.17
C TRP A 32 15.02 11.60 -6.31
N ASN A 33 15.34 11.23 -7.55
CA ASN A 33 14.94 11.92 -8.78
C ASN A 33 14.85 10.94 -9.97
N SER A 34 14.42 11.44 -11.13
CA SER A 34 14.22 10.62 -12.34
C SER A 34 15.50 9.96 -12.87
N SER A 35 16.68 10.48 -12.55
CA SER A 35 17.95 9.93 -13.04
C SER A 35 18.47 8.79 -12.17
N ASN A 36 18.07 8.73 -10.89
CA ASN A 36 18.56 7.73 -9.94
C ASN A 36 17.48 6.78 -9.42
N THR A 37 16.27 6.84 -9.97
CA THR A 37 15.17 5.93 -9.63
C THR A 37 14.63 5.21 -10.86
N ARG A 38 13.97 4.07 -10.62
CA ARG A 38 13.13 3.38 -11.62
C ARG A 38 11.71 3.30 -11.09
N LEU A 39 10.75 3.64 -11.95
CA LEU A 39 9.32 3.46 -11.69
C LEU A 39 8.84 2.21 -12.44
N VAL A 40 8.19 1.30 -11.72
CA VAL A 40 7.70 0.02 -12.26
C VAL A 40 6.20 -0.07 -11.99
N THR A 41 5.40 -0.21 -13.03
CA THR A 41 3.95 -0.39 -12.89
C THR A 41 3.64 -1.85 -12.55
N PHE A 42 2.81 -2.08 -11.53
CA PHE A 42 2.31 -3.40 -11.22
C PHE A 42 1.01 -3.66 -12.02
N PRO A 43 0.94 -4.72 -12.84
CA PRO A 43 -0.20 -4.97 -13.72
C PRO A 43 -1.46 -5.46 -12.98
N GLU A 44 -1.37 -5.70 -11.66
CA GLU A 44 -2.45 -6.28 -10.86
C GLU A 44 -3.34 -5.21 -10.24
N GLY A 45 -4.27 -4.66 -11.03
CA GLY A 45 -5.29 -3.75 -10.52
C GLY A 45 -6.41 -3.50 -11.53
N LEU A 46 -7.64 -3.92 -11.20
CA LEU A 46 -8.82 -3.54 -11.99
C LEU A 46 -9.19 -2.07 -11.74
N THR A 47 -9.06 -1.60 -10.50
CA THR A 47 -9.55 -0.28 -10.05
C THR A 47 -8.43 0.66 -9.61
N ASN A 48 -7.37 0.17 -8.97
CA ASN A 48 -6.29 1.01 -8.45
C ASN A 48 -5.03 0.91 -9.31
N THR A 49 -4.35 2.04 -9.53
CA THR A 49 -3.03 2.03 -10.17
C THR A 49 -1.97 1.89 -9.09
N MET A 50 -1.17 0.83 -9.17
CA MET A 50 -0.06 0.58 -8.24
C MET A 50 1.27 0.61 -8.98
N MET A 51 2.24 1.29 -8.40
CA MET A 51 3.60 1.39 -8.96
C MET A 51 4.63 1.26 -7.85
N GLY A 52 5.75 0.60 -8.14
CA GLY A 52 6.93 0.59 -7.29
C GLY A 52 7.94 1.64 -7.76
N LEU A 53 8.51 2.38 -6.81
CA LEU A 53 9.61 3.31 -7.05
C LEU A 53 10.85 2.80 -6.31
N PHE A 54 11.91 2.54 -7.05
CA PHE A 54 13.12 1.89 -6.54
C PHE A 54 14.36 2.74 -6.84
N ASP A 55 15.36 2.65 -5.96
CA ASP A 55 16.65 3.33 -6.14
C ASP A 55 17.56 2.53 -7.09
N ASN A 56 18.06 3.18 -8.14
CA ASN A 56 18.99 2.57 -9.09
C ASN A 56 20.44 2.58 -8.59
N ARG A 57 20.75 3.36 -7.55
CA ARG A 57 22.08 3.37 -6.91
C ARG A 57 22.30 2.12 -6.05
N THR A 58 21.22 1.50 -5.60
CA THR A 58 21.22 0.29 -4.75
C THR A 58 20.35 -0.81 -5.35
N PRO A 59 20.67 -1.33 -6.56
CA PRO A 59 19.79 -2.25 -7.28
C PRO A 59 19.55 -3.59 -6.57
N ASN A 60 20.44 -3.99 -5.65
CA ASN A 60 20.33 -5.22 -4.86
C ASN A 60 19.68 -5.00 -3.48
N ASP A 61 19.30 -3.76 -3.15
CA ASP A 61 18.65 -3.42 -1.89
C ASP A 61 17.35 -2.68 -2.16
N GLU A 62 16.25 -3.42 -2.08
CA GLU A 62 14.89 -2.90 -2.28
C GLU A 62 14.22 -2.53 -0.94
N SER A 63 14.93 -2.60 0.19
CA SER A 63 14.37 -2.28 1.51
C SER A 63 13.90 -0.83 1.64
N GLN A 64 14.46 0.06 0.81
CA GLN A 64 14.10 1.48 0.78
C GLN A 64 13.08 1.82 -0.31
N ALA A 65 12.67 0.85 -1.12
CA ALA A 65 11.71 1.06 -2.19
C ALA A 65 10.33 1.46 -1.65
N LEU A 66 9.59 2.18 -2.48
CA LEU A 66 8.29 2.74 -2.15
C LEU A 66 7.23 2.12 -3.06
N VAL A 67 6.04 1.88 -2.52
CA VAL A 67 4.85 1.55 -3.30
C VAL A 67 3.94 2.77 -3.33
N ILE A 68 3.55 3.18 -4.53
CA ILE A 68 2.65 4.28 -4.80
C ILE A 68 1.32 3.68 -5.25
N LYS A 69 0.27 3.92 -4.48
CA LYS A 69 -1.10 3.51 -4.79
C LYS A 69 -1.92 4.74 -5.10
N ILE A 70 -2.37 4.85 -6.35
CA ILE A 70 -3.36 5.85 -6.78
C ILE A 70 -4.73 5.18 -6.78
N PHE A 71 -5.68 5.79 -6.08
CA PHE A 71 -7.05 5.31 -5.98
C PHE A 71 -7.76 5.46 -7.33
N GLY A 72 -8.51 4.41 -7.71
CA GLY A 72 -9.36 4.43 -8.90
C GLY A 72 -10.45 5.48 -8.85
N ALA A 73 -10.93 5.88 -10.03
CA ALA A 73 -12.17 6.63 -10.12
C ALA A 73 -13.34 5.78 -9.59
N GLN A 74 -14.29 6.41 -8.89
CA GLN A 74 -15.54 5.79 -8.42
C GLN A 74 -15.39 4.76 -7.28
N THR A 75 -14.17 4.51 -6.75
CA THR A 75 -14.03 3.64 -5.57
C THR A 75 -14.51 4.33 -4.30
N GLU A 76 -14.57 5.67 -4.26
CA GLU A 76 -15.12 6.46 -3.17
C GLU A 76 -16.63 6.25 -2.94
N LEU A 77 -17.36 5.77 -3.94
CA LEU A 77 -18.78 5.42 -3.82
C LEU A 77 -19.00 4.16 -2.95
N PHE A 78 -17.93 3.37 -2.76
CA PHE A 78 -17.99 2.07 -2.10
C PHE A 78 -17.00 1.97 -0.93
N MET A 79 -15.85 2.65 -0.96
CA MET A 79 -14.82 2.54 0.06
C MET A 79 -14.43 3.91 0.63
N ASN A 80 -14.52 4.04 1.95
CA ASN A 80 -14.02 5.21 2.66
C ASN A 80 -12.49 5.14 2.78
N ARG A 81 -11.80 5.99 2.03
CA ARG A 81 -10.32 6.05 1.96
C ARG A 81 -9.68 6.30 3.34
N GLN A 82 -10.34 7.07 4.21
CA GLN A 82 -9.84 7.35 5.54
C GLN A 82 -9.84 6.09 6.42
N ILE A 83 -10.90 5.28 6.33
CA ILE A 83 -10.98 3.99 7.03
C ILE A 83 -9.91 3.03 6.54
N GLU A 84 -9.64 2.99 5.23
CA GLU A 84 -8.59 2.13 4.66
C GLU A 84 -7.20 2.50 5.21
N ILE A 85 -6.90 3.80 5.27
CA ILE A 85 -5.63 4.30 5.79
C ILE A 85 -5.51 4.02 7.29
N GLU A 86 -6.57 4.25 8.05
CA GLU A 86 -6.62 3.95 9.48
C GLU A 86 -6.42 2.47 9.75
N ALA A 87 -7.11 1.59 9.01
CA ALA A 87 -6.93 0.15 9.11
C ALA A 87 -5.48 -0.24 8.80
N MET A 88 -4.89 0.30 7.73
CA MET A 88 -3.49 0.03 7.38
C MET A 88 -2.52 0.45 8.49
N VAL A 89 -2.68 1.66 9.04
CA VAL A 89 -1.85 2.16 10.14
C VAL A 89 -2.01 1.29 11.39
N THR A 90 -3.25 0.97 11.78
CA THR A 90 -3.51 0.14 12.96
C THR A 90 -2.97 -1.27 12.81
N LEU A 91 -3.12 -1.90 11.65
CA LEU A 91 -2.59 -3.23 11.39
C LEU A 91 -1.06 -3.25 11.41
N ALA A 92 -0.41 -2.20 10.90
CA ALA A 92 1.05 -2.06 10.94
C ALA A 92 1.56 -1.91 12.38
N GLU A 93 0.88 -1.10 13.19
CA GLU A 93 1.21 -0.88 14.61
C GLU A 93 1.14 -2.17 15.45
N HIS A 94 0.21 -3.06 15.12
CA HIS A 94 0.07 -4.36 15.78
C HIS A 94 0.96 -5.45 15.14
N GLY A 95 1.80 -5.11 14.15
CA GLY A 95 2.67 -6.09 13.49
C GLY A 95 1.91 -7.12 12.63
N VAL A 96 0.66 -6.83 12.27
CA VAL A 96 -0.11 -7.66 11.33
C VAL A 96 0.41 -7.46 9.91
N ILE A 97 0.74 -6.25 9.51
CA ILE A 97 1.43 -6.01 8.24
C ILE A 97 2.80 -5.42 8.49
N ALA A 98 3.75 -5.69 7.59
CA ALA A 98 5.11 -5.17 7.70
C ALA A 98 5.21 -3.75 7.15
N GLN A 99 4.47 -3.43 6.08
CA GLN A 99 4.52 -2.12 5.45
C GLN A 99 3.87 -1.02 6.31
N ARG A 100 4.57 0.09 6.50
CA ARG A 100 4.01 1.32 7.08
C ARG A 100 3.51 2.26 5.98
N CYS A 101 2.39 2.92 6.25
CA CYS A 101 1.92 4.02 5.43
C CYS A 101 2.77 5.27 5.73
N LEU A 102 3.44 5.81 4.71
CA LEU A 102 4.41 6.89 4.87
C LEU A 102 3.81 8.24 4.50
N ILE A 103 3.08 8.32 3.38
CA ILE A 103 2.47 9.55 2.87
C ILE A 103 1.04 9.26 2.44
N GLN A 104 0.14 10.19 2.75
CA GLN A 104 -1.20 10.29 2.19
C GLN A 104 -1.28 11.54 1.32
N PHE A 105 -1.84 11.40 0.12
CA PHE A 105 -2.13 12.51 -0.79
C PHE A 105 -3.58 12.43 -1.28
N ASN A 106 -4.07 13.44 -2.00
CA ASN A 106 -5.51 13.65 -2.24
C ASN A 106 -6.21 12.44 -2.89
N ASN A 107 -5.49 11.71 -3.74
CA ASN A 107 -6.00 10.56 -4.47
C ASN A 107 -5.13 9.31 -4.32
N GLY A 108 -4.42 9.15 -3.20
CA GLY A 108 -3.63 7.95 -2.99
C GLY A 108 -2.77 7.95 -1.73
N ILE A 109 -1.96 6.91 -1.61
CA ILE A 109 -1.02 6.69 -0.51
C ILE A 109 0.32 6.18 -1.02
N ILE A 110 1.35 6.40 -0.23
CA ILE A 110 2.69 5.84 -0.42
C ILE A 110 3.06 5.05 0.83
N TYR A 111 3.52 3.81 0.65
CA TYR A 111 3.93 2.94 1.73
C TYR A 111 5.20 2.16 1.38
N GLU A 112 5.78 1.51 2.39
CA GLU A 112 7.01 0.73 2.24
C GLU A 112 6.82 -0.46 1.28
N TYR A 113 7.80 -0.68 0.41
CA TYR A 113 7.89 -1.93 -0.34
C TYR A 113 8.39 -3.05 0.57
N VAL A 114 7.72 -4.21 0.52
CA VAL A 114 8.16 -5.41 1.23
C VAL A 114 8.67 -6.41 0.20
N PRO A 115 10.00 -6.68 0.17
CA PRO A 115 10.55 -7.64 -0.77
C PRO A 115 10.05 -9.05 -0.42
N GLY A 116 9.62 -9.79 -1.44
CA GLY A 116 9.10 -11.13 -1.26
C GLY A 116 8.40 -11.65 -2.50
N ILE A 117 7.95 -12.89 -2.41
CA ILE A 117 7.17 -13.55 -3.46
C ILE A 117 5.74 -13.71 -2.93
N PRO A 118 4.72 -13.25 -3.67
CA PRO A 118 3.33 -13.43 -3.26
C PRO A 118 2.98 -14.92 -3.15
N CYS A 119 2.20 -15.26 -2.14
CA CYS A 119 1.69 -16.61 -1.94
C CYS A 119 0.68 -16.95 -3.05
N LEU A 120 0.92 -18.04 -3.79
CA LEU A 120 0.03 -18.51 -4.85
C LEU A 120 -1.03 -19.47 -4.28
N PRO A 121 -2.15 -19.71 -5.00
CA PRO A 121 -3.14 -20.70 -4.57
C PRO A 121 -2.57 -22.10 -4.32
N SER A 122 -1.56 -22.50 -5.11
CA SER A 122 -0.84 -23.77 -4.95
C SER A 122 0.04 -23.82 -3.69
N ASP A 123 0.39 -22.67 -3.10
CA ASP A 123 1.14 -22.62 -1.85
C ASP A 123 0.23 -22.85 -0.65
N LEU A 124 -1.04 -22.43 -0.74
CA LEU A 124 -2.01 -22.55 0.35
C LEU A 124 -2.39 -23.99 0.71
N ILE A 125 -2.13 -24.95 -0.19
CA ILE A 125 -2.36 -26.38 0.07
C ILE A 125 -1.15 -27.06 0.74
N LYS A 126 0.00 -26.38 0.85
CA LYS A 126 1.20 -26.95 1.47
C LYS A 126 1.04 -26.96 2.99
N GLU A 127 1.21 -28.14 3.60
CA GLU A 127 0.99 -28.36 5.04
C GLU A 127 1.80 -27.42 5.95
N HIS A 128 2.98 -26.98 5.51
CA HIS A 128 3.82 -26.06 6.30
C HIS A 128 3.50 -24.57 6.07
N ILE A 129 2.68 -24.22 5.05
CA ILE A 129 2.30 -22.84 4.73
C ILE A 129 0.91 -22.52 5.27
N ALA A 130 -0.08 -23.41 5.08
CA ALA A 130 -1.46 -23.17 5.48
C ALA A 130 -1.62 -22.75 6.96
N PRO A 131 -0.92 -23.37 7.93
CA PRO A 131 -0.99 -22.96 9.34
C PRO A 131 -0.43 -21.55 9.58
N LEU A 132 0.59 -21.13 8.83
CA LEU A 132 1.18 -19.79 8.94
C LEU A 132 0.19 -18.71 8.47
N VAL A 133 -0.51 -18.99 7.36
CA VAL A 133 -1.58 -18.11 6.86
C VAL A 133 -2.72 -18.03 7.87
N ALA A 134 -3.19 -19.17 8.39
CA ALA A 134 -4.25 -19.21 9.39
C ALA A 134 -3.88 -18.45 10.67
N ALA A 135 -2.65 -18.63 11.17
CA ALA A 135 -2.14 -17.90 12.32
C ALA A 135 -2.10 -16.38 12.07
N LYS A 136 -1.66 -15.97 10.88
CA LYS A 136 -1.61 -14.54 10.51
C LYS A 136 -3.00 -13.92 10.38
N MET A 137 -3.96 -14.65 9.81
CA MET A 137 -5.37 -14.25 9.75
C MET A 137 -6.00 -14.18 11.14
N GLY A 138 -5.71 -15.14 12.02
CA GLY A 138 -6.15 -15.12 13.42
C GLY A 138 -5.62 -13.89 14.17
N HIS A 139 -4.35 -13.53 13.96
CA HIS A 139 -3.78 -12.30 14.49
C HIS A 139 -4.50 -11.06 13.95
N MET A 140 -4.75 -10.98 12.64
CA MET A 140 -5.52 -9.88 12.04
C MET A 140 -6.92 -9.74 12.67
N HIS A 141 -7.66 -10.83 12.86
CA HIS A 141 -8.99 -10.82 13.47
C HIS A 141 -8.98 -10.44 14.95
N SER A 142 -7.86 -10.60 15.65
CA SER A 142 -7.74 -10.23 17.06
C SER A 142 -7.55 -8.73 17.29
N ILE A 143 -7.24 -7.95 16.25
CA ILE A 143 -6.98 -6.52 16.38
C ILE A 143 -8.30 -5.76 16.56
N PRO A 144 -8.48 -5.01 17.65
CA PRO A 144 -9.66 -4.20 17.85
C PRO A 144 -9.67 -3.04 16.84
N MET A 145 -10.69 -3.01 16.00
CA MET A 145 -10.93 -1.91 15.06
C MET A 145 -12.17 -1.15 15.49
N GLU A 146 -12.12 0.19 15.43
CA GLU A 146 -13.29 1.06 15.63
C GLU A 146 -14.40 0.58 14.67
N GLN A 147 -15.45 -0.02 15.22
CA GLN A 147 -16.50 -0.64 14.43
C GLN A 147 -17.35 0.45 13.77
N ASN A 148 -17.13 0.70 12.48
CA ASN A 148 -18.24 1.13 11.65
C ASN A 148 -19.18 -0.06 11.52
N LYS A 149 -20.20 -0.14 12.40
CA LYS A 149 -21.18 -1.24 12.51
C LYS A 149 -22.06 -1.42 11.26
N GLN A 150 -21.73 -0.78 10.14
CA GLN A 150 -22.45 -0.96 8.91
C GLN A 150 -21.83 -2.13 8.14
N PRO A 151 -22.57 -3.23 7.93
CA PRO A 151 -22.11 -4.29 7.05
C PRO A 151 -21.87 -3.71 5.66
N PHE A 152 -20.66 -3.92 5.14
CA PHE A 152 -20.33 -3.54 3.78
C PHE A 152 -20.72 -4.69 2.85
N ILE A 153 -21.79 -4.51 2.08
CA ILE A 153 -22.17 -5.46 1.03
C ILE A 153 -21.45 -5.01 -0.24
N VAL A 154 -20.43 -5.75 -0.65
CA VAL A 154 -19.93 -5.68 -2.03
C VAL A 154 -20.95 -6.42 -2.89
N THR A 155 -21.93 -5.69 -3.44
CA THR A 155 -22.79 -6.26 -4.47
C THR A 155 -21.96 -6.37 -5.75
N LEU A 156 -21.20 -7.46 -5.89
CA LEU A 156 -20.75 -7.88 -7.20
C LEU A 156 -22.01 -8.32 -7.96
N LEU A 157 -22.25 -7.70 -9.13
CA LEU A 157 -23.29 -7.99 -10.15
C LEU A 157 -24.47 -7.01 -10.17
N GLN A 158 -24.58 -6.23 -11.25
CA GLN A 158 -25.28 -6.68 -12.46
C GLN A 158 -24.49 -6.29 -13.72
#